data_AF-A0A2K3N3V3-F1
#
_entry.id   AF-A0A2K3N3V3-F1
#
_cell.length_a   1.000
_cell.length_b   1.000
_cell.length_c   1.000
_cell.angle_alpha   90.00
_cell.angle_beta   90.00
_cell.angle_gamma   90.00
#
_symmetry.space_group_name_H-M   'P 1'
#
loop_
_entity.id
_entity.type
_entity.pdbx_description
1 polymer ?
#
loop_
_entity_poly.entity_id
_entity_poly.type
_entity_poly.pdbx_seq_one_letter_code
_entity_poly.pdbx_strand_id
1 'polypeptide(L)'
;MEQNLNLTLLKTVTDPEDVRVIEWEDFEHDLARLSSLSSALNEANEKKKNLQHKLESLIQVNGESLGRLNELYEMRQKLESKKLMMENMSIHSRLAKEDAGKQEEQLSGAVQSLLVAGGTLSVTSRNLQESSRLLSEENGYVHLRNLQKMLRIRQQYMTSQISMLYPVKLVVGPAQEQELEAYPLGGPA
;
A
#
# COMPACT_ATOMS: atom_id res chain seq x y z
N MET A 1 -59.70 -24.99 26.58
CA MET A 1 -59.65 -25.88 27.76
C MET A 1 -59.99 -25.05 28.95
N GLU A 2 -61.27 -25.07 29.29
CA GLU A 2 -61.80 -24.50 30.52
C GLU A 2 -61.29 -25.33 31.69
N GLN A 3 -60.78 -24.66 32.73
CA GLN A 3 -60.63 -25.28 34.03
C GLN A 3 -61.49 -24.51 35.02
N ASN A 4 -62.77 -24.90 35.00
CA ASN A 4 -63.64 -24.86 36.17
C ASN A 4 -62.99 -25.68 37.28
N LEU A 5 -62.43 -25.01 38.30
CA LEU A 5 -62.14 -25.65 39.58
C LEU A 5 -62.54 -24.71 40.71
N ASN A 6 -63.78 -24.95 41.15
CA ASN A 6 -64.20 -24.95 42.55
C ASN A 6 -64.47 -23.59 43.21
N LEU A 7 -65.68 -23.10 42.97
CA LEU A 7 -66.56 -22.54 44.02
C LEU A 7 -66.74 -23.58 45.14
N THR A 8 -65.70 -23.82 45.95
CA THR A 8 -65.87 -24.49 47.23
C THR A 8 -66.41 -23.46 48.20
N LEU A 9 -67.73 -23.43 48.27
CA LEU A 9 -68.52 -22.78 49.30
C LEU A 9 -67.95 -23.19 50.66
N LEU A 10 -67.08 -22.35 51.23
CA LEU A 10 -66.52 -22.49 52.57
C LEU A 10 -67.68 -22.29 53.55
N LYS A 11 -68.49 -23.33 53.74
CA LYS A 11 -69.34 -23.47 54.92
C LYS A 11 -68.39 -23.59 56.10
N THR A 12 -68.07 -22.47 56.72
CA THR A 12 -67.52 -22.44 58.06
C THR A 12 -68.61 -23.01 58.98
N VAL A 13 -68.49 -24.29 59.30
CA VAL A 13 -69.16 -24.84 60.48
C VAL A 13 -68.43 -24.22 61.66
N THR A 14 -69.00 -23.15 62.21
CA THR A 14 -68.54 -22.56 63.47
C THR A 14 -68.97 -23.50 64.59
N ASP A 15 -67.98 -24.07 65.27
CA ASP A 15 -68.14 -24.88 66.48
C ASP A 15 -68.72 -23.99 67.60
N PRO A 16 -69.82 -24.37 68.29
CA PRO A 16 -70.50 -23.48 69.23
C PRO A 16 -69.74 -23.19 70.54
N GLU A 17 -68.59 -23.82 70.79
CA GLU A 17 -67.76 -23.56 71.98
C GLU A 17 -66.64 -22.52 71.79
N ASP A 18 -66.36 -22.03 70.58
CA ASP A 18 -65.36 -20.97 70.34
C ASP A 18 -66.00 -19.57 70.25
N VAL A 19 -67.23 -19.43 70.77
CA VAL A 19 -67.94 -18.15 70.84
C VAL A 19 -67.45 -17.38 72.07
N ARG A 20 -66.44 -16.52 71.87
CA ARG A 20 -66.02 -15.58 72.90
C ARG A 20 -67.14 -14.58 73.17
N VAL A 21 -67.70 -14.62 74.38
CA VAL A 21 -68.57 -13.55 74.89
C VAL A 21 -67.65 -12.38 75.24
N ILE A 22 -67.58 -11.40 74.35
CA ILE A 22 -66.75 -10.20 74.49
C ILE A 22 -67.61 -9.10 75.10
N GLU A 23 -67.12 -8.41 76.14
CA GLU A 23 -67.78 -7.22 76.67
C GLU A 23 -67.80 -6.11 75.62
N TRP A 24 -68.84 -5.29 75.62
CA TRP A 24 -69.09 -4.40 74.49
C TRP A 24 -67.97 -3.36 74.30
N GLU A 25 -67.35 -2.94 75.40
CA GLU A 25 -66.19 -2.06 75.43
C GLU A 25 -64.92 -2.70 74.82
N ASP A 26 -64.67 -4.00 75.07
CA ASP A 26 -63.53 -4.73 74.50
C ASP A 26 -63.71 -4.94 72.99
N PHE A 27 -64.95 -5.13 72.54
CA PHE A 27 -65.27 -5.24 71.13
C PHE A 27 -65.03 -3.93 70.36
N GLU A 28 -65.44 -2.79 70.93
CA GLU A 28 -65.16 -1.47 70.35
C GLU A 28 -63.66 -1.20 70.27
N HIS A 29 -62.90 -1.58 71.31
CA HIS A 29 -61.45 -1.44 71.33
C HIS A 29 -60.77 -2.30 70.25
N ASP A 30 -61.17 -3.56 70.11
CA ASP A 30 -60.64 -4.47 69.09
C ASP A 30 -60.98 -4.00 67.66
N LEU A 31 -62.16 -3.42 67.45
CA LEU A 31 -62.52 -2.78 66.17
C LEU A 31 -61.65 -1.57 65.85
N ALA A 32 -61.37 -0.71 66.83
CA ALA A 32 -60.47 0.43 66.67
C ALA A 32 -59.02 -0.02 66.37
N ARG A 33 -58.57 -1.11 67.01
CA ARG A 33 -57.26 -1.72 66.73
C ARG A 33 -57.21 -2.28 65.31
N LEU A 34 -58.24 -3.00 64.88
CA LEU A 34 -58.32 -3.57 63.53
C LEU A 34 -58.36 -2.49 62.45
N SER A 35 -59.13 -1.41 62.66
CA SER A 35 -59.16 -0.29 61.70
C SER A 35 -57.81 0.42 61.61
N SER A 36 -57.13 0.62 62.74
CA SER A 36 -55.77 1.19 62.78
C SER A 36 -54.76 0.31 62.06
N LEU A 37 -54.78 -1.00 62.30
CA LEU A 37 -53.91 -1.97 61.63
C LEU A 37 -54.20 -2.07 60.14
N SER A 38 -55.48 -2.06 59.74
CA SER A 38 -55.87 -2.04 58.33
C SER A 38 -55.38 -0.76 57.64
N SER A 39 -55.45 0.39 58.32
CA SER A 39 -54.93 1.67 57.82
C SER A 39 -53.40 1.62 57.66
N ALA A 40 -52.67 1.14 58.66
CA ALA A 40 -51.22 0.98 58.61
C ALA A 40 -50.77 -0.01 57.52
N LEU A 41 -51.50 -1.12 57.34
CA LEU A 41 -51.27 -2.09 56.26
C LEU A 41 -51.51 -1.45 54.88
N ASN A 42 -52.56 -0.64 54.75
CA ASN A 42 -52.83 0.08 53.51
C ASN A 42 -51.73 1.10 53.19
N GLU A 43 -51.28 1.89 54.18
CA GLU A 43 -50.18 2.85 54.04
C GLU A 43 -48.87 2.14 53.65
N ALA A 44 -48.57 1.00 54.28
CA ALA A 44 -47.40 0.19 53.94
C ALA A 44 -47.47 -0.36 52.51
N ASN A 45 -48.65 -0.80 52.06
CA ASN A 45 -48.87 -1.25 50.70
C ASN A 45 -48.70 -0.12 49.68
N GLU A 46 -49.18 1.09 49.96
CA GLU A 46 -48.97 2.25 49.09
C GLU A 46 -47.49 2.66 49.03
N LYS A 47 -46.77 2.63 50.16
CA LYS A 47 -45.31 2.84 50.17
C LYS A 47 -44.58 1.79 49.34
N LYS A 48 -44.97 0.51 49.46
CA LYS A 48 -44.40 -0.59 48.65
C LYS A 48 -44.62 -0.35 47.15
N LYS A 49 -45.83 0.03 46.72
CA LYS A 49 -46.13 0.35 45.31
C LYS A 49 -45.32 1.53 44.81
N ASN A 50 -45.18 2.60 45.61
CA ASN A 50 -44.38 3.77 45.24
C ASN A 50 -42.89 3.39 45.04
N LEU A 51 -42.34 2.59 45.95
CA LEU A 51 -40.97 2.09 45.83
C LEU A 51 -40.79 1.21 44.60
N GLN A 52 -41.75 0.32 44.30
CA GLN A 52 -41.72 -0.50 43.10
C GLN A 52 -41.67 0.37 41.84
N HIS A 53 -42.54 1.38 41.74
CA HIS A 53 -42.55 2.27 40.59
C HIS A 53 -41.22 3.04 40.44
N LYS A 54 -40.67 3.54 41.56
CA LYS A 54 -39.34 4.19 41.55
C LYS A 54 -38.25 3.23 41.07
N LEU A 55 -38.25 1.99 41.55
CA LEU A 55 -37.27 0.98 41.15
C LEU A 55 -37.37 0.69 39.65
N GLU A 56 -38.58 0.49 39.13
CA GLU A 56 -38.83 0.27 37.69
C GLU A 56 -38.33 1.46 36.86
N SER A 57 -38.60 2.70 37.30
CA SER A 57 -38.11 3.90 36.61
C SER A 57 -36.57 3.98 36.58
N LEU A 58 -35.90 3.61 37.67
CA LEU A 58 -34.44 3.58 37.75
C LEU A 58 -33.85 2.47 36.88
N ILE A 59 -34.48 1.30 36.85
CA ILE A 59 -34.07 0.18 35.98
C ILE A 59 -34.17 0.60 34.52
N GLN A 60 -35.26 1.28 34.12
CA GLN A 60 -35.42 1.77 32.77
C GLN A 60 -34.32 2.76 32.39
N VAL A 61 -34.09 3.79 33.21
CA VAL A 61 -33.04 4.79 32.97
C VAL A 61 -31.66 4.14 32.90
N ASN A 62 -31.39 3.14 33.74
CA ASN A 62 -30.13 2.40 33.71
C ASN A 62 -29.99 1.53 32.45
N GLY A 63 -31.08 0.95 31.95
CA GLY A 63 -31.09 0.25 30.67
C GLY A 63 -30.75 1.18 29.51
N GLU A 64 -31.33 2.37 29.49
CA GLU A 64 -31.04 3.39 28.47
C GLU A 64 -29.59 3.89 28.55
N SER A 65 -29.05 4.09 29.76
CA SER A 65 -27.67 4.55 29.94
C SER A 65 -26.65 3.49 29.49
N LEU A 66 -26.91 2.21 29.78
CA LEU A 66 -26.11 1.10 29.27
C LEU A 66 -26.17 0.98 27.75
N GLY A 67 -27.35 1.18 27.14
CA GLY A 67 -27.50 1.23 25.69
C GLY A 67 -26.64 2.33 25.05
N ARG A 68 -26.71 3.56 25.58
CA ARG A 68 -25.88 4.69 25.13
C ARG A 68 -24.38 4.41 25.29
N LEU A 69 -23.99 3.75 26.38
CA LEU A 69 -22.58 3.39 26.62
C LEU A 69 -22.08 2.36 25.60
N ASN A 70 -22.91 1.39 25.24
CA ASN A 70 -22.58 0.41 24.21
C ASN A 70 -22.41 1.07 22.83
N GLU A 71 -23.33 1.98 22.45
CA GLU A 71 -23.20 2.75 21.21
C GLU A 71 -21.90 3.56 21.16
N LEU A 72 -21.55 4.24 22.25
CA LEU A 72 -20.29 4.98 22.36
C LEU A 72 -19.07 4.07 22.23
N TYR A 73 -19.12 2.87 22.78
CA TYR A 73 -18.04 1.88 22.64
C TYR A 73 -17.86 1.45 21.18
N GLU A 74 -18.96 1.15 20.48
CA GLU A 74 -18.91 0.83 19.04
C GLU A 74 -18.37 1.99 18.20
N MET A 75 -18.81 3.22 18.50
CA MET A 75 -18.32 4.42 17.83
C MET A 75 -16.81 4.61 18.05
N ARG A 76 -16.34 4.41 19.28
CA ARG A 76 -14.92 4.46 19.63
C ARG A 76 -14.11 3.43 18.85
N GLN A 77 -14.59 2.19 18.77
CA GLN A 77 -13.91 1.12 18.04
C GLN A 77 -13.83 1.43 16.53
N LYS A 78 -14.92 1.93 15.93
CA LYS A 78 -14.95 2.37 14.52
C LYS A 78 -14.02 3.56 14.27
N LEU A 79 -13.90 4.47 15.23
CA LEU A 79 -12.97 5.60 15.14
C LEU A 79 -11.52 5.13 15.20
N GLU A 80 -11.21 4.21 16.12
CA GLU A 80 -9.88 3.64 16.31
C GLU A 80 -9.42 2.86 15.08
N SER A 81 -10.30 2.08 14.45
CA SER A 81 -10.00 1.38 13.20
C SER A 81 -9.73 2.35 12.04
N LYS A 82 -10.52 3.43 11.94
CA LYS A 82 -10.31 4.48 10.93
C LYS A 82 -9.01 5.24 11.15
N LYS A 83 -8.66 5.54 12.41
CA LYS A 83 -7.39 6.18 12.77
C LYS A 83 -6.21 5.35 12.29
N LEU A 84 -6.20 4.05 12.58
CA LEU A 84 -5.13 3.13 12.14
C LEU A 84 -5.03 3.05 10.61
N MET A 85 -6.16 2.97 9.91
CA MET A 85 -6.17 2.98 8.44
C MET A 85 -5.59 4.27 7.87
N MET A 86 -5.94 5.42 8.45
CA MET A 86 -5.42 6.73 8.03
C MET A 86 -3.92 6.86 8.30
N GLU A 87 -3.44 6.39 9.45
CA GLU A 87 -2.01 6.34 9.79
C GLU A 87 -1.24 5.47 8.79
N ASN A 88 -1.74 4.26 8.49
CA ASN A 88 -1.14 3.37 7.48
C ASN A 88 -1.12 4.03 6.10
N MET A 89 -2.21 4.65 5.68
CA MET A 89 -2.29 5.31 4.37
C MET A 89 -1.35 6.53 4.28
N SER A 90 -1.16 7.26 5.38
CA SER A 90 -0.18 8.34 5.48
C SER A 90 1.25 7.83 5.31
N ILE A 91 1.59 6.71 5.96
CA ILE A 91 2.91 6.06 5.80
C ILE A 91 3.12 5.62 4.34
N HIS A 92 2.14 4.94 3.74
CA HIS A 92 2.22 4.52 2.34
C HIS A 92 2.35 5.69 1.38
N SER A 93 1.62 6.79 1.60
CA SER A 93 1.74 8.01 0.79
C SER A 93 3.13 8.63 0.89
N ARG A 94 3.71 8.69 2.10
CA ARG A 94 5.07 9.19 2.30
C ARG A 94 6.12 8.32 1.60
N LEU A 95 6.00 7.00 1.71
CA LEU A 95 6.89 6.06 1.02
C LEU A 95 6.78 6.20 -0.50
N ALA A 96 5.57 6.24 -1.04
CA ALA A 96 5.34 6.45 -2.47
C ALA A 96 5.94 7.77 -2.98
N LYS A 97 5.87 8.84 -2.18
CA LYS A 97 6.51 10.12 -2.49
C LYS A 97 8.04 10.01 -2.51
N GLU A 98 8.62 9.31 -1.55
CA GLU A 98 10.07 9.09 -1.48
C GLU A 98 10.57 8.27 -2.67
N ASP A 99 9.87 7.19 -3.01
CA ASP A 99 10.20 6.34 -4.16
C ASP A 99 10.07 7.09 -5.49
N ALA A 100 9.02 7.91 -5.64
CA ALA A 100 8.88 8.79 -6.79
C ALA A 100 10.03 9.80 -6.90
N GLY A 101 10.46 10.39 -5.78
CA GLY A 101 11.62 11.30 -5.75
C GLY A 101 12.93 10.61 -6.14
N LYS A 102 13.18 9.39 -5.63
CA LYS A 102 14.35 8.59 -6.03
C LYS A 102 14.33 8.30 -7.53
N GLN A 103 13.17 7.95 -8.08
CA GLN A 103 13.02 7.70 -9.52
C GLN A 103 13.25 8.97 -10.35
N GLU A 104 12.75 10.12 -9.88
CA GLU A 104 12.98 11.43 -10.51
C GLU A 104 14.47 11.77 -10.54
N GLU A 105 15.19 11.62 -9.43
CA GLU A 105 16.63 11.85 -9.36
C GLU A 105 17.42 10.95 -10.31
N GLN A 106 17.07 9.65 -10.38
CA GLN A 106 17.68 8.70 -11.32
C GLN A 106 17.44 9.11 -12.78
N LEU A 107 16.21 9.45 -13.14
CA LEU A 107 15.86 9.89 -14.49
C LEU A 107 16.56 11.21 -14.84
N SER A 108 16.64 12.15 -13.90
CA SER A 108 17.36 13.41 -14.07
C SER A 108 18.84 13.16 -14.39
N GLY A 109 19.51 12.29 -13.62
CA GLY A 109 20.90 11.90 -13.88
C GLY A 109 21.09 11.20 -15.24
N ALA A 110 20.14 10.33 -15.63
CA ALA A 110 20.15 9.67 -16.94
C ALA A 110 19.98 10.67 -18.10
N VAL A 111 19.07 11.64 -17.96
CA VAL A 111 18.85 12.70 -18.96
C VAL A 111 20.10 13.57 -19.13
N GLN A 112 20.75 13.98 -18.02
CA GLN A 112 22.00 14.74 -18.08
C GLN A 112 23.12 13.94 -18.76
N SER A 113 23.26 12.65 -18.42
CA SER A 113 24.25 11.76 -19.04
C SER A 113 23.99 11.60 -20.54
N LEU A 114 22.74 11.43 -20.93
CA LEU A 114 22.33 11.32 -22.33
C LEU A 114 22.57 12.62 -23.10
N LEU A 115 22.33 13.78 -22.48
CA LEU A 115 22.59 15.08 -23.10
C LEU A 115 24.09 15.27 -23.38
N VAL A 116 24.96 14.93 -22.43
CA VAL A 116 26.41 14.97 -22.62
C VAL A 116 26.84 14.03 -23.73
N ALA A 117 26.35 12.78 -23.73
CA ALA A 117 26.64 11.80 -24.78
C ALA A 117 26.12 12.24 -26.16
N GLY A 118 24.95 12.87 -26.23
CA GLY A 118 24.39 13.42 -27.46
C GLY A 118 25.22 14.59 -27.99
N GLY A 119 25.73 15.44 -27.10
CA GLY A 119 26.65 16.52 -27.44
C GLY A 119 27.97 16.00 -28.02
N THR A 120 28.59 15.02 -27.37
CA THR A 120 29.84 14.41 -27.88
C THR A 120 29.61 13.70 -29.20
N LEU A 121 28.51 12.96 -29.36
CA LEU A 121 28.14 12.31 -30.62
C LEU A 121 27.92 13.31 -31.76
N SER A 122 27.27 14.44 -31.48
CA SER A 122 27.04 15.49 -32.49
C SER A 122 28.35 16.10 -32.98
N VAL A 123 29.28 16.36 -32.06
CA VAL A 123 30.62 16.87 -32.39
C VAL A 123 31.41 15.85 -33.20
N THR A 124 31.45 14.58 -32.78
CA THR A 124 32.19 13.54 -33.51
C THR A 124 31.59 13.28 -34.89
N SER A 125 30.26 13.26 -35.01
CA SER A 125 29.56 13.13 -36.30
C SER A 125 29.89 14.29 -37.23
N ARG A 126 29.92 15.53 -36.72
CA ARG A 126 30.32 16.69 -37.51
C ARG A 126 31.77 16.60 -37.98
N ASN A 127 32.69 16.25 -37.09
CA ASN A 127 34.11 16.10 -37.43
C ASN A 127 34.35 15.00 -38.47
N LEU A 128 33.59 13.89 -38.39
CA LEU A 128 33.61 12.82 -39.37
C LEU A 128 33.12 13.32 -40.75
N GLN A 129 31.99 14.04 -40.78
CA GLN A 129 31.44 14.60 -42.01
C GLN A 129 32.39 15.61 -42.65
N GLU A 130 32.99 16.50 -41.86
CA GLU A 130 34.01 17.45 -42.31
C GLU A 130 35.24 16.72 -42.87
N SER A 131 35.75 15.68 -42.19
CA SER A 131 36.86 14.87 -42.70
C SER A 131 36.52 14.15 -44.00
N SER A 132 35.32 13.57 -44.10
CA SER A 132 34.85 12.91 -45.33
C SER A 132 34.75 13.90 -46.49
N ARG A 133 34.24 15.11 -46.23
CA ARG A 133 34.16 16.19 -47.22
C ARG A 133 35.55 16.62 -47.71
N LEU A 134 36.51 16.82 -46.81
CA LEU A 134 37.89 17.16 -47.17
C LEU A 134 38.52 16.10 -48.09
N LEU A 135 38.29 14.82 -47.81
CA LEU A 135 38.79 13.74 -48.65
C LEU A 135 38.13 13.72 -50.04
N SER A 136 36.84 14.05 -50.12
CA SER A 136 36.03 13.98 -51.35
C SER A 136 36.12 15.22 -52.23
N GLU A 137 36.05 16.43 -51.68
CA GLU A 137 35.98 17.69 -52.46
C GLU A 137 37.37 18.18 -52.90
N GLU A 138 38.40 18.06 -52.05
CA GLU A 138 39.73 18.63 -52.32
C GLU A 138 40.65 17.66 -53.06
N ASN A 139 40.10 16.79 -53.92
CA ASN A 139 40.84 15.71 -54.57
C ASN A 139 41.71 14.87 -53.60
N GLY A 140 41.37 14.83 -52.31
CA GLY A 140 42.21 14.22 -51.27
C GLY A 140 42.47 12.74 -51.55
N TYR A 141 41.42 12.00 -51.95
CA TYR A 141 41.57 10.61 -52.41
C TYR A 141 42.47 10.47 -53.64
N VAL A 142 42.40 11.39 -54.59
CA VAL A 142 43.22 11.39 -55.80
C VAL A 142 44.68 11.67 -55.45
N HIS A 143 44.93 12.67 -54.59
CA HIS A 143 46.26 13.03 -54.12
C HIS A 143 46.91 11.87 -53.36
N LEU A 144 46.18 11.25 -52.42
CA LEU A 144 46.66 10.08 -51.66
C LEU A 144 47.01 8.92 -52.59
N ARG A 145 46.15 8.62 -53.58
CA ARG A 145 46.39 7.56 -54.56
C ARG A 145 47.63 7.86 -55.43
N ASN A 146 47.87 9.12 -55.77
CA ASN A 146 49.07 9.52 -56.51
C ASN A 146 50.34 9.39 -55.68
N LEU A 147 50.30 9.80 -54.40
CA LEU A 147 51.40 9.63 -53.46
C LEU A 147 51.76 8.14 -53.28
N GLN A 148 50.74 7.28 -53.13
CA GLN A 148 50.90 5.84 -53.03
C GLN A 148 51.62 5.27 -54.26
N LYS A 149 51.24 5.70 -55.47
CA LYS A 149 51.91 5.30 -56.71
C LYS A 149 53.38 5.74 -56.73
N MET A 150 53.69 6.99 -56.36
CA MET A 150 55.07 7.48 -56.31
C MET A 150 55.93 6.71 -55.30
N LEU A 151 55.40 6.43 -54.10
CA LEU A 151 56.11 5.65 -53.10
C LEU A 151 56.38 4.23 -53.58
N ARG A 152 55.42 3.59 -54.25
CA ARG A 152 55.60 2.26 -54.85
C ARG A 152 56.70 2.26 -55.91
N ILE A 153 56.72 3.24 -56.80
CA ILE A 153 57.78 3.38 -57.83
C ILE A 153 59.14 3.58 -57.17
N ARG A 154 59.24 4.48 -56.18
CA ARG A 154 60.49 4.73 -55.46
C ARG A 154 61.00 3.49 -54.73
N GLN A 155 60.09 2.74 -54.10
CA GLN A 155 60.42 1.49 -53.42
C GLN A 155 60.97 0.46 -54.41
N GLN A 156 60.30 0.26 -55.56
CA GLN A 156 60.80 -0.63 -56.62
C GLN A 156 62.17 -0.23 -57.13
N TYR A 157 62.41 1.08 -57.32
CA TYR A 157 63.70 1.59 -57.77
C TYR A 157 64.80 1.34 -56.73
N MET A 158 64.51 1.59 -55.44
CA MET A 158 65.44 1.26 -54.36
C MET A 158 65.72 -0.24 -54.28
N THR A 159 64.69 -1.09 -54.36
CA THR A 159 64.86 -2.54 -54.39
C THR A 159 65.72 -2.99 -55.57
N SER A 160 65.50 -2.41 -56.76
CA SER A 160 66.31 -2.68 -57.94
C SER A 160 67.77 -2.22 -57.77
N GLN A 161 68.01 -1.04 -57.19
CA GLN A 161 69.36 -0.55 -56.91
C GLN A 161 70.09 -1.44 -55.91
N ILE A 162 69.42 -1.83 -54.82
CA ILE A 162 69.97 -2.74 -53.82
C ILE A 162 70.26 -4.11 -54.45
N SER A 163 69.36 -4.62 -55.28
CA SER A 163 69.57 -5.88 -56.02
C SER A 163 70.76 -5.83 -56.98
N MET A 164 71.09 -4.66 -57.54
CA MET A 164 72.28 -4.48 -58.39
C MET A 164 73.58 -4.43 -57.58
N LEU A 165 73.55 -3.76 -56.42
CA LEU A 165 74.72 -3.60 -55.56
C LEU A 165 75.02 -4.87 -54.74
N TYR A 166 73.96 -5.57 -54.34
CA TYR A 166 74.00 -6.81 -53.60
C TYR A 166 73.02 -7.79 -54.25
N PRO A 167 73.46 -8.52 -55.29
CA PRO A 167 72.64 -9.55 -55.91
C PRO A 167 72.33 -10.59 -54.85
N VAL A 168 71.14 -10.51 -54.26
CA VAL A 168 70.61 -11.61 -53.47
C VAL A 168 70.49 -12.74 -54.46
N LYS A 169 71.33 -13.76 -54.30
CA LYS A 169 71.23 -15.01 -55.07
C LYS A 169 69.86 -15.60 -54.76
N LEU A 170 68.84 -15.24 -55.54
CA LEU A 170 67.61 -16.00 -55.60
C LEU A 170 68.02 -17.33 -56.21
N VAL A 171 68.12 -18.34 -55.35
CA VAL A 171 68.21 -19.72 -55.78
C VAL A 171 66.93 -19.98 -56.57
N VAL A 172 67.02 -19.85 -57.90
CA VAL A 172 66.01 -20.31 -58.83
C VAL A 172 66.06 -21.84 -58.80
N GLY A 173 65.33 -22.42 -57.85
CA GLY A 173 64.68 -23.72 -58.03
C GLY A 173 63.39 -23.52 -58.83
N PRO A 174 62.90 -24.54 -59.55
CA PRO A 174 61.98 -24.35 -60.66
C PRO A 174 60.61 -23.82 -60.22
N ALA A 175 60.13 -22.81 -60.96
CA ALA A 175 58.73 -22.43 -61.18
C ALA A 175 57.74 -22.57 -60.01
N GLN A 176 57.51 -21.46 -59.31
CA GLN A 176 56.20 -21.14 -58.74
C GLN A 176 55.93 -19.65 -58.91
N GLU A 177 55.29 -19.33 -60.03
CA GLU A 177 54.51 -18.12 -60.15
C GLU A 177 53.37 -18.19 -59.12
N GLN A 178 52.98 -17.02 -58.61
CA GLN A 178 51.88 -16.76 -57.66
C GLN A 178 52.21 -16.98 -56.18
N GLU A 179 52.58 -15.88 -55.51
CA GLU A 179 52.07 -15.53 -54.18
C GLU A 179 52.51 -14.09 -53.83
N LEU A 180 51.90 -13.10 -54.50
CA LEU A 180 51.84 -11.72 -54.00
C LEU A 180 50.41 -11.14 -54.02
N GLU A 181 49.40 -12.00 -54.23
CA GLU A 181 47.98 -11.67 -54.11
C GLU A 181 47.42 -12.28 -52.83
N ALA A 182 47.72 -11.66 -51.68
CA ALA A 182 46.99 -11.95 -50.45
C ALA A 182 47.11 -10.78 -49.46
N TYR A 183 46.35 -9.71 -49.67
CA TYR A 183 45.70 -8.98 -48.56
C TYR A 183 44.38 -8.40 -49.07
N PRO A 184 43.32 -8.41 -48.23
CA PRO A 184 41.95 -8.52 -48.69
C PRO A 184 41.43 -7.20 -49.25
N LEU A 185 40.72 -7.29 -50.37
CA LEU A 185 39.73 -6.30 -50.77
C LEU A 185 38.67 -6.24 -49.65
N GLY A 186 38.66 -5.15 -48.88
CA GLY A 186 37.49 -4.77 -48.11
C GLY A 186 36.34 -4.48 -49.07
N GLY A 187 35.32 -5.33 -49.06
CA GLY A 187 34.04 -5.05 -49.69
C GLY A 187 33.24 -4.01 -48.89
N PRO A 188 32.30 -3.29 -49.52
CA PRO A 188 31.46 -2.33 -48.84
C PRO A 188 30.39 -3.04 -48.01
N ALA A 189 30.24 -2.59 -46.76
CA ALA A 189 29.03 -2.68 -45.95
C ALA A 189 28.67 -1.26 -45.52
#